data_AF-A0A7S0W9Z7-F1
#
_entry.id   AF-A0A7S0W9Z7-F1
#
_cell.length_a   1.000
_cell.length_b   1.000
_cell.length_c   1.000
_cell.angle_alpha   90.00
_cell.angle_beta   90.00
_cell.angle_gamma   90.00
#
_symmetry.space_group_name_H-M   'P 1'
#
loop_
_entity.id
_entity.type
_entity.pdbx_description
1 polymer ?
#
loop_
_entity_poly.entity_id
_entity_poly.type
_entity_poly.pdbx_seq_one_letter_code
_entity_poly.pdbx_strand_id
1 'polypeptide(L)'
;DINDASEALQEAKSLIKLESHPHVVSYRDVWLHRETPVSPFLPSRIQVCLMMDFCAGGDLFDRLERDREAGADVPFERLQEWCGEVCEAVRYIHGKGITHCDLKLENLF
;
A
#
# COMPACT_ATOMS: atom_id res chain seq x y z
N ASP A 1 3.95 7.87 -20.49
CA ASP A 1 3.18 7.56 -21.71
C ASP A 1 2.76 6.08 -21.67
N ILE A 2 2.43 5.43 -22.79
CA ILE A 2 2.03 4.00 -22.77
C ILE A 2 3.18 3.06 -22.36
N ASN A 3 4.44 3.46 -22.60
CA ASN A 3 5.60 2.66 -22.23
C ASN A 3 5.80 2.72 -20.72
N ASP A 4 5.79 3.92 -20.13
CA ASP A 4 5.91 4.09 -18.67
C ASP A 4 4.80 3.32 -17.92
N ALA A 5 3.56 3.37 -18.44
CA ALA A 5 2.44 2.66 -17.83
C ALA A 5 2.61 1.14 -17.94
N SER A 6 3.22 0.64 -19.01
CA SER A 6 3.51 -0.79 -19.19
C SER A 6 4.63 -1.26 -18.27
N GLU A 7 5.64 -0.44 -18.03
CA GLU A 7 6.73 -0.73 -17.08
C GLU A 7 6.20 -0.78 -15.65
N ALA A 8 5.46 0.25 -15.21
CA ALA A 8 4.82 0.28 -13.90
C ALA A 8 3.85 -0.89 -13.69
N LEU A 9 3.08 -1.27 -14.71
CA LEU A 9 2.24 -2.47 -14.66
C LEU A 9 3.06 -3.74 -14.43
N GLN A 10 4.21 -3.87 -15.10
CA GLN A 10 5.05 -5.05 -14.99
C GLN A 10 5.69 -5.16 -13.61
N GLU A 11 6.09 -4.04 -13.01
CA GLU A 11 6.55 -3.99 -11.62
C GLU A 11 5.42 -4.39 -10.66
N ALA A 12 4.24 -3.79 -10.80
CA ALA A 12 3.08 -4.06 -9.96
C ALA A 12 2.59 -5.52 -10.03
N LYS A 13 2.76 -6.20 -11.17
CA LYS A 13 2.47 -7.65 -11.29
C LYS A 13 3.29 -8.51 -10.34
N SER A 14 4.46 -8.05 -9.90
CA SER A 14 5.27 -8.79 -8.92
C SER A 14 4.61 -8.82 -7.55
N LEU A 15 3.78 -7.81 -7.23
CA LEU A 15 3.04 -7.72 -5.97
C LEU A 15 1.95 -8.79 -5.86
N ILE A 16 1.28 -9.12 -6.98
CA ILE A 16 0.23 -10.16 -7.03
C ILE A 16 0.79 -11.55 -6.77
N LYS A 17 2.10 -11.76 -7.01
CA LYS A 17 2.77 -13.04 -6.76
C LYS A 17 3.10 -13.26 -5.28
N LEU A 18 2.92 -12.25 -4.43
CA LEU A 18 3.13 -12.40 -3.01
C LEU A 18 2.11 -13.37 -2.44
N GLU A 19 2.60 -14.33 -1.67
CA GLU A 19 1.75 -15.18 -0.84
C GLU A 19 1.11 -14.32 0.26
N SER A 20 -0.07 -14.74 0.72
CA SER A 20 -0.76 -14.06 1.82
C SER A 20 0.09 -14.09 3.09
N HIS A 21 0.25 -12.92 3.72
CA HIS A 21 0.96 -12.74 4.97
C HIS A 21 0.13 -11.84 5.88
N PRO A 22 -0.01 -12.14 7.19
CA PRO A 22 -0.92 -11.41 8.09
C PRO A 22 -0.61 -9.91 8.22
N HIS A 23 0.65 -9.52 8.04
CA HIS A 23 1.12 -8.13 8.17
C HIS A 23 1.49 -7.47 6.83
N VAL A 24 1.05 -8.02 5.70
CA VAL A 24 1.21 -7.38 4.38
C VAL A 24 -0.15 -7.37 3.68
N VAL A 25 -0.60 -6.18 3.28
CA VAL A 25 -1.86 -6.02 2.55
C VAL A 25 -1.80 -6.84 1.26
N SER A 26 -2.81 -7.69 1.04
CA SER A 26 -2.83 -8.60 -0.10
C SER A 26 -3.20 -7.84 -1.38
N TYR A 27 -2.42 -8.05 -2.43
CA TYR A 27 -2.67 -7.53 -3.77
C TYR A 27 -3.41 -8.58 -4.60
N ARG A 28 -4.55 -8.20 -5.17
CA ARG A 28 -5.49 -9.12 -5.84
C ARG A 28 -5.37 -9.09 -7.35
N ASP A 29 -5.24 -7.90 -7.94
CA ASP A 29 -5.18 -7.74 -9.40
C ASP A 29 -4.54 -6.42 -9.82
N VAL A 30 -4.05 -6.32 -11.06
CA VAL A 30 -3.50 -5.11 -11.64
C VAL A 30 -3.85 -5.00 -13.13
N TRP A 31 -4.36 -3.84 -13.56
CA TRP A 31 -4.74 -3.61 -14.95
C TRP A 31 -4.44 -2.18 -15.42
N LEU A 32 -4.48 -1.97 -16.73
CA LEU A 32 -4.43 -0.64 -17.33
C LEU A 32 -5.85 -0.12 -17.55
N HIS A 33 -6.12 1.08 -17.06
CA HIS A 33 -7.33 1.82 -17.37
C HIS A 33 -7.00 2.97 -18.32
N ARG A 34 -7.68 3.03 -19.46
CA ARG A 34 -7.61 4.17 -20.37
C ARG A 34 -8.81 5.07 -20.11
N GLU A 35 -8.54 6.25 -19.57
CA GLU A 35 -9.55 7.26 -19.32
C GLU A 35 -10.04 7.87 -20.65
N THR A 36 -11.36 7.97 -20.79
CA THR A 36 -11.97 8.64 -21.95
C THR A 36 -11.98 10.15 -21.67
N PRO A 37 -11.38 10.98 -22.55
CA PRO A 37 -11.34 12.43 -22.32
C PRO A 37 -12.75 13.03 -22.23
N VAL A 38 -12.97 13.91 -21.26
CA VAL A 38 -14.22 14.69 -21.14
C VAL A 38 -14.39 15.72 -22.27
N SER A 39 -13.33 15.98 -23.04
CA SER A 39 -13.30 16.88 -24.18
C SER A 39 -12.33 16.35 -25.23
N PRO A 40 -12.64 16.44 -26.53
CA PRO A 40 -11.77 16.00 -27.62
C PRO A 40 -10.44 16.78 -27.69
N PHE A 41 -10.33 17.90 -26.97
CA PHE A 41 -9.10 18.69 -26.86
C PHE A 41 -8.19 18.25 -25.71
N LEU A 42 -8.63 17.33 -24.85
CA LEU A 42 -7.81 16.79 -23.75
C LEU A 42 -7.19 15.45 -24.14
N PRO A 43 -5.93 15.19 -23.74
CA PRO A 43 -5.28 13.92 -24.04
C PRO A 43 -5.92 12.77 -23.25
N SER A 44 -6.01 11.60 -23.86
CA SER A 44 -6.32 10.36 -23.13
C SER A 44 -5.23 10.06 -22.12
N ARG A 45 -5.63 9.59 -20.94
CA ARG A 45 -4.70 9.16 -19.89
C ARG A 45 -4.74 7.65 -19.75
N ILE A 46 -3.59 7.08 -19.43
CA ILE A 46 -3.46 5.66 -19.08
C ILE A 46 -3.06 5.63 -17.61
N GLN A 47 -3.78 4.84 -16.82
CA GLN A 47 -3.54 4.64 -15.40
C GLN A 47 -3.27 3.17 -15.15
N VAL A 48 -2.34 2.88 -14.25
CA VAL A 48 -2.18 1.55 -13.66
C VAL A 48 -3.09 1.49 -12.44
N CYS A 49 -4.00 0.53 -12.43
CA CYS A 49 -4.93 0.30 -11.33
C CYS A 49 -4.54 -0.97 -10.60
N LEU A 50 -4.45 -0.88 -9.27
CA LEU A 50 -4.08 -1.99 -8.38
C LEU A 50 -5.25 -2.26 -7.43
N MET A 51 -5.73 -3.51 -7.40
CA MET A 51 -6.73 -3.97 -6.46
C MET A 51 -6.04 -4.65 -5.29
N MET A 52 -6.45 -4.29 -4.07
CA MET A 52 -5.91 -4.80 -2.82
C MET A 52 -7.01 -4.90 -1.77
N ASP A 53 -6.74 -5.64 -0.70
CA ASP A 53 -7.68 -5.77 0.42
C ASP A 53 -7.88 -4.41 1.10
N PHE A 54 -9.12 -4.13 1.52
CA PHE A 54 -9.47 -2.87 2.16
C PHE A 54 -9.29 -2.96 3.69
N CYS A 55 -8.42 -2.12 4.23
CA CYS A 55 -8.19 -2.01 5.66
C CYS A 55 -9.11 -0.95 6.28
N ALA A 56 -10.25 -1.40 6.83
CA ALA A 56 -11.30 -0.50 7.33
C ALA A 56 -10.89 0.38 8.54
N GLY A 57 -9.76 0.09 9.19
CA GLY A 57 -9.23 0.85 10.32
C GLY A 57 -8.62 2.21 9.94
N GLY A 58 -8.33 2.42 8.66
CA GLY A 58 -7.46 3.51 8.20
C GLY A 58 -6.00 3.23 8.55
N ASP A 59 -5.13 4.20 8.30
CA ASP A 59 -3.70 4.06 8.63
C ASP A 59 -3.38 4.40 10.09
N LEU A 60 -2.18 4.00 10.51
CA LEU A 60 -1.69 4.16 11.86
C LEU A 60 -1.44 5.64 12.21
N PHE A 61 -1.10 6.48 11.24
CA PHE A 61 -0.90 7.92 11.47
C PHE A 61 -2.23 8.57 11.90
N ASP A 62 -3.29 8.35 11.12
CA ASP A 62 -4.64 8.84 11.43
C ASP A 62 -5.17 8.28 12.76
N ARG A 63 -4.81 7.03 13.09
CA ARG A 63 -5.14 6.46 14.40
C ARG A 63 -4.46 7.22 15.55
N LEU A 64 -3.15 7.46 15.44
CA LEU A 64 -2.38 8.13 16.48
C LEU A 64 -2.80 9.59 16.68
N GLU A 65 -3.10 10.31 15.60
CA GLU A 65 -3.60 11.69 15.71
C GLU A 65 -4.98 11.74 16.39
N ARG A 66 -5.90 10.80 16.08
CA ARG A 66 -7.18 10.71 16.78
C ARG A 66 -7.03 10.42 18.27
N ASP A 67 -6.16 9.49 18.64
CA ASP A 67 -5.91 9.15 20.05
C ASP A 67 -5.33 10.37 20.79
N ARG A 68 -4.40 11.09 20.16
CA ARG A 68 -3.82 12.34 20.68
C ARG A 68 -4.86 13.44 20.85
N GLU A 69 -5.73 13.67 19.87
CA GLU A 69 -6.82 14.65 19.94
C GLU A 69 -7.82 14.31 21.06
N ALA A 70 -8.05 13.02 21.31
CA ALA A 70 -8.86 12.53 22.42
C ALA A 70 -8.15 12.57 23.78
N GLY A 71 -6.87 12.96 23.83
CA GLY A 71 -6.05 12.95 25.05
C GLY A 71 -5.73 11.54 25.57
N ALA A 72 -5.76 10.54 24.69
CA ALA A 72 -5.41 9.17 25.00
C ALA A 72 -3.93 8.89 24.67
N ASP A 73 -3.24 8.22 25.59
CA ASP A 73 -1.88 7.73 25.38
C ASP A 73 -1.91 6.30 24.82
N VAL A 74 -0.94 5.98 23.96
CA VAL A 74 -0.71 4.62 23.49
C VAL A 74 0.23 3.90 24.45
N PRO A 75 -0.18 2.76 25.04
CA PRO A 75 0.68 1.97 25.91
C PRO A 75 1.93 1.49 25.16
N PHE A 76 3.06 1.43 25.87
CA PHE A 76 4.33 1.00 25.28
C PHE A 76 4.26 -0.41 24.71
N GLU A 77 3.53 -1.30 25.38
CA GLU A 77 3.32 -2.69 24.94
C GLU A 77 2.67 -2.73 23.55
N ARG A 78 1.73 -1.81 23.28
CA ARG A 78 1.08 -1.73 21.97
C ARG A 78 2.02 -1.24 20.87
N LEU A 79 2.92 -0.30 21.21
CA LEU A 79 3.97 0.14 20.30
C LEU A 79 4.94 -1.00 19.96
N GLN A 80 5.27 -1.84 20.95
CA GLN A 80 6.13 -3.00 20.74
C GLN A 80 5.48 -4.04 19.82
N GLU A 81 4.18 -4.30 20.01
CA GLU A 81 3.41 -5.19 19.13
C GLU A 81 3.45 -4.69 17.68
N TRP A 82 3.09 -3.44 17.42
CA TRP A 82 3.13 -2.87 16.06
C TRP A 82 4.53 -2.92 15.45
N CYS A 83 5.58 -2.59 16.22
CA CYS A 83 6.95 -2.73 15.75
C CYS A 83 7.28 -4.17 15.35
N GLY A 84 6.82 -5.15 16.12
CA GLY A 84 6.97 -6.57 15.83
C GLY A 84 6.29 -6.97 14.53
N GLU A 85 5.03 -6.59 14.35
CA GLU A 85 4.23 -6.85 13.14
C GLU A 85 4.91 -6.25 11.88
N VAL A 86 5.39 -5.01 11.98
CA VAL A 86 6.15 -4.35 10.90
C VAL A 86 7.45 -5.10 10.60
N CYS A 87 8.18 -5.54 11.63
CA CYS A 87 9.40 -6.31 11.43
C CYS A 87 9.13 -7.65 10.73
N GLU A 88 8.04 -8.33 11.06
CA GLU A 88 7.63 -9.56 10.38
C GLU A 88 7.26 -9.31 8.92
N ALA A 89 6.51 -8.26 8.63
CA ALA A 89 6.17 -7.83 7.28
C ALA A 89 7.42 -7.53 6.45
N VAL A 90 8.34 -6.72 6.99
CA VAL A 90 9.60 -6.32 6.35
C VAL A 90 10.48 -7.55 6.09
N ARG A 91 10.61 -8.44 7.08
CA ARG A 91 11.34 -9.71 6.92
C ARG A 91 10.75 -10.55 5.79
N TYR A 92 9.43 -10.64 5.71
CA TYR A 92 8.75 -11.39 4.66
C TYR A 92 9.05 -10.83 3.26
N ILE A 93 8.83 -9.52 3.03
CA ILE A 93 9.06 -8.91 1.72
C ILE A 93 10.54 -8.93 1.31
N HIS A 94 11.46 -8.76 2.26
CA HIS A 94 12.89 -8.89 2.01
C HIS A 94 13.25 -10.31 1.57
N GLY A 95 12.61 -11.34 2.16
CA GLY A 95 12.75 -12.73 1.74
C GLY A 95 12.24 -13.01 0.32
N LYS A 96 11.41 -12.13 -0.24
CA LYS A 96 10.94 -12.16 -1.63
C LYS A 96 11.72 -11.22 -2.56
N GLY A 97 12.78 -10.58 -2.05
CA GLY A 97 13.64 -9.66 -2.82
C GLY A 97 13.04 -8.27 -3.05
N ILE A 98 12.05 -7.88 -2.25
CA ILE A 98 11.36 -6.58 -2.36
C ILE A 98 11.76 -5.70 -1.19
N THR A 99 12.15 -4.45 -1.47
CA THR A 99 12.33 -3.40 -0.47
C THR A 99 11.10 -2.52 -0.43
N HIS A 100 10.59 -2.18 0.76
CA HIS A 100 9.41 -1.31 0.88
C HIS A 100 9.64 0.11 0.32
N CYS A 101 10.85 0.66 0.51
CA CYS A 101 11.30 1.99 0.05
C CYS A 101 10.58 3.23 0.62
N ASP A 102 9.39 3.09 1.20
CA ASP A 102 8.62 4.22 1.78
C ASP A 102 7.98 3.86 3.12
N LEU A 103 8.74 3.26 4.05
CA LEU A 103 8.18 2.79 5.32
C LEU A 103 7.90 3.98 6.25
N LYS A 104 6.61 4.25 6.49
CA LYS A 104 6.08 5.35 7.32
C LYS A 104 4.69 4.97 7.86
N LEU A 105 4.19 5.72 8.84
CA LEU A 105 2.96 5.39 9.57
C LEU A 105 1.71 5.42 8.67
N GLU A 106 1.72 6.26 7.65
CA GLU A 106 0.66 6.39 6.64
C GLU A 106 0.55 5.16 5.71
N ASN A 107 1.57 4.29 5.72
CA ASN A 107 1.61 3.05 4.94
C ASN A 107 1.39 1.80 5.81
N LEU A 108 0.96 1.96 7.07
CA LEU A 108 0.60 0.88 7.99
C LEU A 108 -0.88 0.96 8.29
N PHE A 109 -1.64 -0.12 8.05
CA PHE A 109 -3.13 -0.12 8.07
C PHE A 109 -3.71 -1.17 9.01
#